data_AF-A0A7V3XD84-F1
#
_entry.id   AF-A0A7V3XD84-F1
#
_cell.length_a   1.000
_cell.length_b   1.000
_cell.length_c   1.000
_cell.angle_alpha   90.00
_cell.angle_beta   90.00
_cell.angle_gamma   90.00
#
_symmetry.space_group_name_H-M   'P 1'
#
loop_
_entity.id
_entity.type
_entity.pdbx_description
1 polymer ?
#
loop_
_entity_poly.entity_id
_entity_poly.type
_entity_poly.pdbx_seq_one_letter_code
_entity_poly.pdbx_strand_id
1 'polypeptide(L)'
;MEPSLESLVERAEDGDKAALEALVRRIQDRIYGLALRMLWHPADAEDATQEILIKIVTHLSDFRGESAFTTWVYRIASNYLLTTRKRRAEFEELTFERFADQLSTGLSDAPLQVPEAEQKLLIEEVKIGCTQGMLLCLDREHRIAYILGEIFEVTGEEGSYILSITPAAFRKRLSRARERIRTFMQNNCGLVTPSNPCHCARRVYHAIQIGRVDPNNLLFARHPARRRQDAATLEKVQELEELQRAAAIFRSHPDYIAPDTFVEGVKKLIASGKFKVFGG
;
A
#
# COMPACT_ATOMS: atom_id res chain seq x y z
N MET A 1 -3.50 -8.75 31.54
CA MET A 1 -4.17 -8.19 30.35
C MET A 1 -3.46 -6.90 30.03
N GLU A 2 -2.93 -6.74 28.82
CA GLU A 2 -2.31 -5.46 28.45
C GLU A 2 -3.38 -4.35 28.47
N PRO A 3 -3.08 -3.14 29.00
CA PRO A 3 -4.06 -2.03 29.04
C PRO A 3 -4.50 -1.66 27.63
N SER A 4 -5.71 -1.14 27.43
CA SER A 4 -6.13 -0.64 26.10
C SER A 4 -5.37 0.63 25.71
N LEU A 5 -5.45 1.07 24.45
CA LEU A 5 -4.84 2.35 24.06
C LEU A 5 -5.55 3.51 24.75
N GLU A 6 -6.86 3.44 24.85
CA GLU A 6 -7.73 4.44 25.46
C GLU A 6 -7.38 4.64 26.94
N SER A 7 -7.22 3.54 27.69
CA SER A 7 -6.80 3.61 29.10
C SER A 7 -5.39 4.18 29.28
N LEU A 8 -4.48 3.93 28.32
CA LEU A 8 -3.16 4.54 28.34
C LEU A 8 -3.22 6.04 28.05
N VAL A 9 -4.11 6.48 27.15
CA VAL A 9 -4.31 7.90 26.86
C VAL A 9 -4.82 8.64 28.10
N GLU A 10 -5.90 8.16 28.72
CA GLU A 10 -6.48 8.78 29.92
C GLU A 10 -5.42 8.97 31.03
N ARG A 11 -4.68 7.90 31.34
CA ARG A 11 -3.62 7.95 32.34
C ARG A 11 -2.47 8.90 31.96
N ALA A 12 -2.09 8.91 30.68
CA ALA A 12 -1.03 9.78 30.20
C ALA A 12 -1.43 11.26 30.26
N GLU A 13 -2.70 11.58 30.00
CA GLU A 13 -3.25 12.93 30.17
C GLU A 13 -3.25 13.37 31.65
N ASP A 14 -3.49 12.44 32.58
CA ASP A 14 -3.37 12.65 34.03
C ASP A 14 -1.90 12.73 34.52
N GLY A 15 -0.92 12.67 33.62
CA GLY A 15 0.51 12.82 33.93
C GLY A 15 1.25 11.52 34.25
N ASP A 16 0.64 10.35 34.04
CA ASP A 16 1.31 9.05 34.18
C ASP A 16 2.37 8.85 33.08
N LYS A 17 3.63 9.06 33.46
CA LYS A 17 4.79 8.90 32.57
C LYS A 17 4.94 7.47 32.03
N ALA A 18 4.59 6.46 32.81
CA ALA A 18 4.68 5.07 32.38
C ALA A 18 3.58 4.74 31.35
N ALA A 19 2.39 5.32 31.52
CA ALA A 19 1.33 5.20 30.52
C ALA A 19 1.71 5.89 29.21
N LEU A 20 2.31 7.08 29.28
CA LEU A 20 2.80 7.81 28.10
C LEU A 20 3.89 7.02 27.37
N GLU A 21 4.87 6.47 28.08
CA GLU A 21 5.92 5.65 27.48
C GLU A 21 5.33 4.41 26.78
N ALA A 22 4.39 3.72 27.44
CA ALA A 22 3.72 2.56 26.86
C ALA A 22 2.91 2.95 25.61
N LEU A 23 2.26 4.11 25.62
CA LEU A 23 1.52 4.65 24.47
C LEU A 23 2.44 4.88 23.28
N VAL A 24 3.56 5.59 23.49
CA VAL A 24 4.58 5.88 22.47
C VAL A 24 5.13 4.58 21.88
N ARG A 25 5.50 3.62 22.71
CA ARG A 25 6.03 2.31 22.26
C ARG A 25 5.03 1.53 21.39
N ARG A 26 3.73 1.72 21.58
CA ARG A 26 2.68 1.05 20.79
C ARG A 26 2.46 1.67 19.42
N ILE A 27 2.72 2.96 19.27
CA ILE A 27 2.45 3.69 18.02
C ILE A 27 3.69 3.92 17.16
N GLN A 28 4.89 3.91 17.76
CA GLN A 28 6.15 4.25 17.08
C GLN A 28 6.38 3.42 15.80
N ASP A 29 6.13 2.10 15.84
CA ASP A 29 6.41 1.20 14.71
C ASP A 29 5.47 1.49 13.52
N ARG A 30 4.22 1.89 13.81
CA ARG A 30 3.22 2.26 12.80
C ARG A 30 3.57 3.59 12.14
N ILE A 31 3.99 4.57 12.94
CA ILE A 31 4.43 5.89 12.46
C ILE A 31 5.68 5.74 11.61
N TYR A 32 6.67 4.97 12.10
CA TYR A 32 7.88 4.66 11.36
C TYR A 32 7.58 3.97 10.03
N GLY A 33 6.70 2.96 10.04
CA GLY A 33 6.28 2.27 8.83
C GLY A 33 5.61 3.17 7.79
N LEU A 34 4.87 4.20 8.23
CA LEU A 34 4.27 5.20 7.34
C LEU A 34 5.34 6.15 6.79
N ALA A 35 6.20 6.69 7.66
CA ALA A 35 7.27 7.60 7.30
C ALA A 35 8.26 6.95 6.32
N LEU A 36 8.64 5.69 6.55
CA LEU A 36 9.54 4.95 5.67
C LEU A 36 8.96 4.75 4.27
N ARG A 37 7.65 4.54 4.15
CA ARG A 37 6.97 4.41 2.84
C ARG A 37 6.76 5.76 2.16
N MET A 38 6.68 6.84 2.93
CA MET A 38 6.57 8.19 2.40
C MET A 38 7.92 8.75 1.95
N LEU A 39 9.00 8.46 2.67
CA LEU A 39 10.31 9.11 2.53
C LEU A 39 11.42 8.19 2.01
N TRP A 40 11.17 6.88 1.93
CA TRP A 40 12.05 5.82 1.44
C TRP A 40 13.31 5.55 2.29
N HIS A 41 14.06 6.56 2.69
CA HIS A 41 15.29 6.35 3.47
C HIS A 41 15.02 6.16 4.98
N PRO A 42 15.64 5.15 5.63
CA PRO A 42 15.50 4.93 7.07
C PRO A 42 15.81 6.15 7.94
N ALA A 43 16.91 6.85 7.67
CA ALA A 43 17.30 8.04 8.45
C ALA A 43 16.25 9.17 8.36
N ASP A 44 15.74 9.47 7.16
CA ASP A 44 14.68 10.47 6.98
C ASP A 44 13.37 10.03 7.68
N ALA A 45 13.09 8.73 7.69
CA ALA A 45 11.93 8.17 8.38
C ALA A 45 12.07 8.21 9.91
N GLU A 46 13.27 7.98 10.45
CA GLU A 46 13.58 8.12 11.88
C GLU A 46 13.37 9.56 12.34
N ASP A 47 13.96 10.53 11.63
CA ASP A 47 13.79 11.96 11.90
C ASP A 47 12.31 12.36 11.89
N ALA A 48 11.58 11.97 10.84
CA ALA A 48 10.16 12.29 10.72
C ALA A 48 9.34 11.62 11.84
N THR A 49 9.69 10.39 12.22
CA THR A 49 9.00 9.66 13.29
C THR A 49 9.17 10.36 14.63
N GLN A 50 10.39 10.81 14.94
CA GLN A 50 10.65 11.56 16.17
C GLN A 50 9.81 12.85 16.23
N GLU A 51 9.82 13.64 15.16
CA GLU A 51 9.03 14.86 15.05
C GLU A 51 7.52 14.62 15.19
N ILE A 52 7.01 13.55 14.57
CA ILE A 52 5.60 13.15 14.67
C ILE A 52 5.26 12.70 16.09
N LEU A 53 6.11 11.88 16.73
CA LEU A 53 5.91 11.43 18.11
C LEU A 53 5.91 12.60 19.08
N ILE A 54 6.82 13.56 18.93
CA ILE A 54 6.82 14.79 19.73
C ILE A 54 5.48 15.51 19.56
N LYS A 55 5.00 15.71 18.34
CA LYS A 55 3.70 16.35 18.08
C LYS A 55 2.54 15.62 18.73
N ILE A 56 2.52 14.29 18.66
CA ILE A 56 1.49 13.46 19.28
C ILE A 56 1.49 13.64 20.79
N VAL A 57 2.66 13.59 21.42
CA VAL A 57 2.79 13.77 22.88
C VAL A 57 2.39 15.19 23.30
N THR A 58 2.84 16.22 22.57
CA THR A 58 2.53 17.62 22.91
C THR A 58 1.06 17.99 22.68
N HIS A 59 0.37 17.27 21.80
CA HIS A 59 -1.05 17.49 21.49
C HIS A 59 -1.95 16.38 22.02
N LEU A 60 -1.46 15.56 22.96
CA LEU A 60 -2.23 14.41 23.45
C LEU A 60 -3.58 14.86 24.04
N SER A 61 -3.59 15.97 24.78
CA SER A 61 -4.78 16.59 25.37
C SER A 61 -5.82 17.08 24.34
N ASP A 62 -5.46 17.18 23.07
CA ASP A 62 -6.38 17.58 22.00
C ASP A 62 -7.19 16.38 21.47
N PHE A 63 -6.88 15.15 21.90
CA PHE A 63 -7.60 13.94 21.50
C PHE A 63 -8.93 13.81 22.26
N ARG A 64 -10.04 14.00 21.53
CA ARG A 64 -11.41 14.01 22.12
C ARG A 64 -12.13 12.65 22.11
N GLY A 65 -11.47 11.57 21.67
CA GLY A 65 -12.13 10.26 21.54
C GLY A 65 -13.15 10.14 20.40
N GLU A 66 -13.19 11.11 19.47
CA GLU A 66 -14.11 11.10 18.31
C GLU A 66 -13.73 10.08 17.22
N SER A 67 -12.55 9.46 17.34
CA SER A 67 -12.07 8.37 16.49
C SER A 67 -11.19 7.44 17.33
N ALA A 68 -10.83 6.28 16.79
CA ALA A 68 -9.79 5.46 17.41
C ALA A 68 -8.49 6.26 17.55
N PHE A 69 -7.76 6.08 18.65
CA PHE A 69 -6.51 6.79 18.89
C PHE A 69 -5.51 6.62 17.74
N THR A 70 -5.45 5.43 17.14
CA THR A 70 -4.61 5.15 15.96
C THR A 70 -4.96 6.00 14.75
N THR A 71 -6.24 6.31 14.56
CA THR A 71 -6.74 7.13 13.44
C THR A 71 -6.35 8.60 13.65
N TRP A 72 -6.45 9.10 14.88
CA TRP A 72 -5.95 10.42 15.24
C TRP A 72 -4.42 10.54 15.11
N VAL A 73 -3.67 9.52 15.53
CA VAL A 73 -2.22 9.42 15.31
C VAL A 73 -1.86 9.51 13.82
N TYR A 74 -2.55 8.76 12.97
CA TYR A 74 -2.32 8.83 11.53
C TYR A 74 -2.68 10.19 10.95
N ARG A 75 -3.70 10.89 11.44
CA ARG A 75 -4.01 12.27 11.03
C ARG A 75 -2.82 13.20 11.25
N ILE A 76 -2.21 13.16 12.45
CA ILE A 76 -1.03 13.99 12.76
C ILE A 76 0.16 13.60 11.88
N ALA A 77 0.44 12.30 11.78
CA ALA A 77 1.54 11.77 10.97
C ALA A 77 1.40 12.16 9.49
N SER A 78 0.19 11.99 8.93
CA SER A 78 -0.10 12.32 7.55
C SER A 78 0.02 13.80 7.25
N ASN A 79 -0.49 14.67 8.12
CA ASN A 79 -0.33 16.11 7.96
C ASN A 79 1.15 16.53 7.95
N TYR A 80 1.96 15.96 8.85
CA TYR A 80 3.40 16.22 8.87
C TYR A 80 4.09 15.73 7.59
N LEU A 81 3.83 14.49 7.16
CA LEU A 81 4.49 13.89 5.99
C LEU A 81 4.08 14.56 4.67
N LEU A 82 2.87 15.12 4.59
CA LEU A 82 2.43 15.89 3.43
C LEU A 82 3.14 17.25 3.34
N THR A 83 3.44 17.88 4.48
CA THR A 83 3.93 19.27 4.56
C THR A 83 5.44 19.40 4.82
N THR A 84 6.10 18.31 5.23
CA THR A 84 7.55 18.31 5.50
C THR A 84 8.35 18.68 4.24
N ARG A 85 9.56 19.22 4.40
CA ARG A 85 10.41 19.56 3.24
C ARG A 85 10.72 18.30 2.42
N LYS A 86 10.95 18.48 1.12
CA LYS A 86 11.43 17.38 0.27
C LYS A 86 12.71 16.81 0.87
N ARG A 87 12.79 15.48 0.88
CA ARG A 87 13.95 14.72 1.39
C ARG A 87 14.74 14.11 0.24
N ARG A 88 15.88 13.46 0.54
CA ARG A 88 16.85 12.94 -0.43
C ARG A 88 16.19 12.22 -1.62
N ALA A 89 15.32 11.26 -1.31
CA ALA A 89 14.59 10.46 -2.28
C ALA A 89 13.69 11.27 -3.24
N GLU A 90 13.09 12.36 -2.77
CA GLU A 90 12.17 13.16 -3.58
C GLU A 90 12.89 14.16 -4.49
N PHE A 91 14.16 14.45 -4.22
CA PHE A 91 15.01 15.23 -5.14
C PHE A 91 15.43 14.43 -6.37
N GLU A 92 15.27 13.10 -6.35
CA GLU A 92 15.47 12.29 -7.55
C GLU A 92 14.36 12.50 -8.58
N GLU A 93 13.24 13.14 -8.22
CA GLU A 93 12.08 13.41 -9.09
C GLU A 93 11.67 12.17 -9.90
N LEU A 94 11.52 11.05 -9.20
CA LEU A 94 11.16 9.79 -9.81
C LEU A 94 9.73 9.88 -10.37
N THR A 95 9.57 9.62 -11.65
CA THR A 95 8.26 9.42 -12.31
C THR A 95 8.12 7.97 -12.75
N PHE A 96 6.91 7.53 -13.12
CA PHE A 96 6.73 6.17 -13.63
C PHE A 96 7.46 5.97 -14.96
N GLU A 97 7.51 6.98 -15.82
CA GLU A 97 8.19 6.93 -17.11
C GLU A 97 9.70 6.75 -16.91
N ARG A 98 10.32 7.60 -16.10
CA ARG A 98 11.75 7.48 -15.79
C ARG A 98 12.07 6.17 -15.08
N PHE A 99 11.17 5.69 -14.23
CA PHE A 99 11.39 4.43 -13.55
C PHE A 99 11.29 3.24 -14.52
N ALA A 100 10.38 3.27 -15.49
CA ALA A 100 10.29 2.25 -16.55
C ALA A 100 11.59 2.19 -17.37
N ASP A 101 12.14 3.34 -17.77
CA ASP A 101 13.42 3.42 -18.49
C ASP A 101 14.59 2.82 -17.68
N GLN A 102 14.62 3.07 -16.37
CA GLN A 102 15.61 2.44 -15.49
C GLN A 102 15.43 0.92 -15.43
N LEU A 103 14.19 0.43 -15.44
CA LEU A 103 13.89 -1.01 -15.40
C LEU A 103 14.27 -1.73 -16.71
N SER A 104 14.12 -1.08 -17.86
CA SER A 104 14.46 -1.66 -19.17
C SER A 104 15.97 -1.69 -19.43
N THR A 105 16.71 -0.66 -19.01
CA THR A 105 18.15 -0.51 -19.30
C THR A 105 19.07 -1.21 -18.31
N GLY A 106 18.61 -1.48 -17.08
CA GLY A 106 19.43 -2.05 -16.00
C GLY A 106 19.29 -3.56 -15.79
N LEU A 107 19.00 -4.32 -16.84
CA LEU A 107 18.90 -5.79 -16.77
C LEU A 107 20.28 -6.41 -16.99
N SER A 108 20.67 -7.34 -16.12
CA SER A 108 21.92 -8.07 -16.23
C SER A 108 21.73 -9.54 -15.89
N ASP A 109 22.29 -10.41 -16.73
CA ASP A 109 22.40 -11.85 -16.48
C ASP A 109 23.77 -12.21 -15.88
N ALA A 110 24.59 -11.22 -15.54
CA ALA A 110 25.89 -11.43 -14.92
C ALA A 110 25.72 -12.14 -13.56
N PRO A 111 26.46 -13.23 -13.31
CA PRO A 111 26.41 -13.91 -12.03
C PRO A 111 26.96 -13.00 -10.92
N LEU A 112 26.26 -12.95 -9.79
CA LEU A 112 26.75 -12.28 -8.60
C LEU A 112 27.84 -13.14 -7.96
N GLN A 113 29.02 -12.57 -7.75
CA GLN A 113 30.16 -13.25 -7.12
C GLN A 113 30.04 -13.21 -5.59
N VAL A 114 28.91 -13.67 -5.04
CA VAL A 114 28.60 -13.70 -3.59
C VAL A 114 27.96 -15.03 -3.20
N PRO A 115 28.03 -15.45 -1.92
CA PRO A 115 27.32 -16.63 -1.44
C PRO A 115 25.81 -16.58 -1.68
N GLU A 116 25.17 -17.75 -1.87
CA GLU A 116 23.73 -17.84 -2.20
C GLU A 116 22.84 -17.15 -1.14
N ALA A 117 23.18 -17.27 0.14
CA ALA A 117 22.43 -16.62 1.22
C ALA A 117 22.48 -15.08 1.11
N GLU A 118 23.62 -14.52 0.69
CA GLU A 118 23.79 -13.08 0.47
C GLU A 118 23.08 -12.63 -0.81
N GLN A 119 23.14 -13.44 -1.87
CA GLN A 119 22.37 -13.20 -3.09
C GLN A 119 20.86 -13.09 -2.80
N LYS A 120 20.31 -13.96 -1.95
CA LYS A 120 18.89 -13.89 -1.55
C LYS A 120 18.55 -12.57 -0.86
N LEU A 121 19.42 -12.08 0.03
CA LEU A 121 19.23 -10.79 0.70
C LEU A 121 19.29 -9.62 -0.27
N LEU A 122 20.22 -9.64 -1.23
CA LEU A 122 20.33 -8.60 -2.26
C LEU A 122 19.10 -8.57 -3.18
N ILE A 123 18.55 -9.74 -3.54
CA ILE A 123 17.32 -9.85 -4.31
C ILE A 123 16.14 -9.25 -3.53
N GLU A 124 16.03 -9.56 -2.24
CA GLU A 124 14.97 -8.99 -1.39
C GLU A 124 15.14 -7.48 -1.19
N GLU A 125 16.37 -6.99 -1.04
CA GLU A 125 16.68 -5.55 -0.96
C GLU A 125 16.20 -4.82 -2.22
N VAL A 126 16.52 -5.36 -3.40
CA VAL A 126 16.05 -4.81 -4.68
C VAL A 126 14.54 -4.87 -4.77
N LYS A 127 13.91 -5.98 -4.38
CA LYS A 127 12.45 -6.15 -4.41
C LYS A 127 11.77 -5.09 -3.54
N ILE A 128 12.19 -4.93 -2.29
CA ILE A 128 11.63 -3.92 -1.38
C ILE A 128 11.92 -2.51 -1.92
N GLY A 129 13.16 -2.21 -2.30
CA GLY A 129 13.57 -0.91 -2.83
C GLY A 129 12.84 -0.52 -4.13
N CYS A 130 12.50 -1.49 -4.98
CA CYS A 130 11.65 -1.26 -6.16
C CYS A 130 10.21 -0.91 -5.76
N THR A 131 9.62 -1.65 -4.81
CA THR A 131 8.25 -1.34 -4.34
C THR A 131 8.16 0.02 -3.64
N GLN A 132 9.16 0.38 -2.84
CA GLN A 132 9.27 1.72 -2.25
C GLN A 132 9.47 2.80 -3.32
N GLY A 133 10.32 2.53 -4.31
CA GLY A 133 10.51 3.42 -5.47
C GLY A 133 9.20 3.70 -6.22
N MET A 134 8.35 2.69 -6.43
CA MET A 134 7.06 2.88 -7.11
C MET A 134 6.13 3.84 -6.36
N LEU A 135 6.18 3.84 -5.02
CA LEU A 135 5.43 4.80 -4.21
C LEU A 135 5.92 6.23 -4.45
N LEU A 136 7.22 6.43 -4.68
CA LEU A 136 7.79 7.75 -4.95
C LEU A 136 7.39 8.32 -6.31
N CYS A 137 7.04 7.48 -7.29
CA CYS A 137 6.49 7.90 -8.58
C CYS A 137 5.10 8.55 -8.47
N LEU A 138 4.40 8.34 -7.34
CA LEU A 138 3.19 9.06 -7.01
C LEU A 138 3.54 10.40 -6.36
N ASP A 139 2.74 11.43 -6.64
CA ASP A 139 2.75 12.63 -5.80
C ASP A 139 2.33 12.28 -4.36
N ARG A 140 2.69 13.14 -3.41
CA ARG A 140 2.49 12.85 -1.98
C ARG A 140 1.03 12.58 -1.61
N GLU A 141 0.06 13.24 -2.24
CA GLU A 141 -1.35 13.04 -1.94
C GLU A 141 -1.85 11.65 -2.36
N HIS A 142 -1.44 11.19 -3.54
CA HIS A 142 -1.78 9.84 -4.01
C HIS A 142 -0.97 8.78 -3.28
N ARG A 143 0.32 9.05 -2.99
CA ARG A 143 1.21 8.15 -2.23
C ARG A 143 0.63 7.84 -0.86
N ILE A 144 0.25 8.87 -0.11
CA ILE A 144 -0.26 8.67 1.25
C ILE A 144 -1.63 7.98 1.24
N ALA A 145 -2.51 8.31 0.29
CA ALA A 145 -3.78 7.63 0.13
C ALA A 145 -3.58 6.13 -0.17
N TYR A 146 -2.62 5.78 -1.03
CA TYR A 146 -2.28 4.38 -1.33
C TYR A 146 -1.73 3.65 -0.11
N ILE A 147 -0.78 4.24 0.62
CA ILE A 147 -0.20 3.61 1.81
C ILE A 147 -1.27 3.36 2.87
N LEU A 148 -2.10 4.38 3.15
CA LEU A 148 -3.18 4.25 4.13
C LEU A 148 -4.21 3.20 3.70
N GLY A 149 -4.70 3.27 2.46
CA GLY A 149 -5.80 2.43 1.98
C GLY A 149 -5.39 1.00 1.63
N GLU A 150 -4.30 0.80 0.89
CA GLU A 150 -3.88 -0.55 0.44
C GLU A 150 -2.97 -1.25 1.44
N ILE A 151 -2.07 -0.51 2.09
CA ILE A 151 -1.04 -1.14 2.92
C ILE A 151 -1.51 -1.20 4.37
N PHE A 152 -2.10 -0.12 4.88
CA PHE A 152 -2.56 -0.04 6.28
C PHE A 152 -4.05 -0.36 6.44
N GLU A 153 -4.73 -0.65 5.33
CA GLU A 153 -6.12 -1.12 5.29
C GLU A 153 -7.10 -0.18 6.01
N VAL A 154 -6.80 1.13 6.04
CA VAL A 154 -7.74 2.10 6.61
C VAL A 154 -8.97 2.20 5.72
N THR A 155 -10.14 2.32 6.34
CA THR A 155 -11.39 2.45 5.62
C THR A 155 -11.50 3.80 4.90
N GLY A 156 -12.45 3.92 3.98
CA GLY A 156 -12.70 5.20 3.30
C GLY A 156 -13.14 6.31 4.25
N GLU A 157 -13.80 5.98 5.37
CA GLU A 157 -14.21 6.92 6.41
C GLU A 157 -13.01 7.38 7.24
N GLU A 158 -12.20 6.44 7.75
CA GLU A 158 -10.97 6.76 8.47
C GLU A 158 -9.99 7.54 7.60
N GLY A 159 -9.78 7.13 6.35
CA GLY A 159 -8.93 7.82 5.40
C GLY A 159 -9.40 9.26 5.11
N SER A 160 -10.72 9.48 5.10
CA SER A 160 -11.30 10.83 4.96
C SER A 160 -11.01 11.71 6.17
N TYR A 161 -11.12 11.15 7.38
CA TYR A 161 -10.76 11.82 8.64
C TYR A 161 -9.26 12.10 8.72
N ILE A 162 -8.42 11.13 8.40
CA ILE A 162 -6.96 11.22 8.45
C ILE A 162 -6.46 12.33 7.52
N LEU A 163 -6.96 12.37 6.28
CA LEU A 163 -6.49 13.33 5.26
C LEU A 163 -7.30 14.63 5.20
N SER A 164 -8.32 14.82 6.06
CA SER A 164 -9.21 16.00 6.04
C SER A 164 -9.86 16.27 4.69
N ILE A 165 -10.36 15.22 4.03
CA ILE A 165 -11.04 15.30 2.73
C ILE A 165 -12.37 14.55 2.78
N THR A 166 -13.20 14.69 1.74
CA THR A 166 -14.44 13.92 1.67
C THR A 166 -14.15 12.43 1.41
N PRO A 167 -15.00 11.49 1.87
CA PRO A 167 -14.85 10.06 1.54
C PRO A 167 -14.78 9.79 0.04
N ALA A 168 -15.52 10.55 -0.77
CA ALA A 168 -15.46 10.46 -2.22
C ALA A 168 -14.10 10.89 -2.79
N ALA A 169 -13.50 11.97 -2.26
CA ALA A 169 -12.17 12.41 -2.66
C ALA A 169 -11.09 11.39 -2.28
N PHE A 170 -11.17 10.80 -1.07
CA PHE A 170 -10.27 9.73 -0.66
C PHE A 170 -10.32 8.53 -1.60
N ARG A 171 -11.53 8.00 -1.86
CA ARG A 171 -11.73 6.87 -2.79
C ARG A 171 -11.20 7.17 -4.19
N LYS A 172 -11.39 8.39 -4.68
CA LYS A 172 -10.89 8.82 -5.99
C LYS A 172 -9.36 8.89 -6.03
N ARG A 173 -8.70 9.42 -5.00
CA ARG A 173 -7.23 9.44 -4.87
C ARG A 173 -6.67 8.01 -4.81
N LEU A 174 -7.23 7.17 -3.95
CA LEU A 174 -6.83 5.77 -3.80
C LEU A 174 -6.97 5.00 -5.11
N SER A 175 -8.13 5.11 -5.78
CA SER A 175 -8.40 4.46 -7.07
C SER A 175 -7.36 4.87 -8.13
N ARG A 176 -7.06 6.18 -8.24
CA ARG A 176 -6.04 6.69 -9.18
C ARG A 176 -4.64 6.18 -8.86
N ALA A 177 -4.25 6.17 -7.58
CA ALA A 177 -2.95 5.66 -7.16
C ALA A 177 -2.81 4.17 -7.48
N ARG A 178 -3.85 3.38 -7.17
CA ARG A 178 -3.94 1.95 -7.47
C ARG A 178 -3.80 1.70 -8.98
N GLU A 179 -4.49 2.47 -9.80
CA GLU A 179 -4.45 2.34 -11.26
C GLU A 179 -3.04 2.54 -11.82
N ARG A 180 -2.36 3.61 -11.38
CA ARG A 180 -1.01 3.94 -11.82
C ARG A 180 0.00 2.85 -11.44
N ILE A 181 -0.01 2.41 -10.18
CA ILE A 181 0.89 1.35 -9.71
C ILE A 181 0.61 0.04 -10.45
N ARG A 182 -0.66 -0.37 -10.56
CA ARG A 182 -1.03 -1.63 -11.21
C ARG A 182 -0.64 -1.63 -12.68
N THR A 183 -0.95 -0.57 -13.42
CA THR A 183 -0.57 -0.43 -14.83
C THR A 183 0.95 -0.51 -15.00
N PHE A 184 1.69 0.21 -14.15
CA PHE A 184 3.15 0.16 -14.19
C PHE A 184 3.69 -1.24 -13.93
N MET A 185 3.21 -1.92 -12.88
CA MET A 185 3.66 -3.28 -12.56
C MET A 185 3.30 -4.29 -13.65
N GLN A 186 2.10 -4.21 -14.21
CA GLN A 186 1.65 -5.09 -15.30
C GLN A 186 2.53 -4.96 -16.55
N ASN A 187 2.97 -3.75 -16.87
CA ASN A 187 3.77 -3.49 -18.07
C ASN A 187 5.28 -3.72 -17.87
N ASN A 188 5.78 -3.68 -16.63
CA ASN A 188 7.23 -3.65 -16.38
C ASN A 188 7.75 -4.75 -15.44
N CYS A 189 6.96 -5.30 -14.52
CA CYS A 189 7.45 -6.17 -13.45
C CYS A 189 7.18 -7.66 -13.72
N GLY A 190 8.22 -8.48 -13.73
CA GLY A 190 8.16 -9.93 -13.91
C GLY A 190 7.52 -10.69 -12.74
N LEU A 191 7.39 -10.05 -11.56
CA LEU A 191 6.66 -10.63 -10.43
C LEU A 191 5.14 -10.59 -10.63
N VAL A 192 4.64 -9.63 -11.42
CA VAL A 192 3.21 -9.47 -11.70
C VAL A 192 2.83 -10.09 -13.04
N THR A 193 3.66 -9.83 -14.07
CA THR A 193 3.46 -10.39 -15.41
C THR A 193 4.70 -11.20 -15.78
N PRO A 194 4.66 -12.54 -15.73
CA PRO A 194 5.84 -13.38 -15.91
C PRO A 194 6.58 -13.22 -17.24
N SER A 195 5.93 -12.69 -18.28
CA SER A 195 6.55 -12.40 -19.58
C SER A 195 7.40 -11.12 -19.59
N ASN A 196 7.33 -10.29 -18.55
CA ASN A 196 8.13 -9.07 -18.48
C ASN A 196 9.59 -9.40 -18.14
N PRO A 197 10.57 -8.73 -18.77
CA PRO A 197 11.98 -9.09 -18.62
C PRO A 197 12.59 -8.72 -17.26
N CYS A 198 11.94 -7.83 -16.50
CA CYS A 198 12.42 -7.39 -15.19
C CYS A 198 12.11 -8.40 -14.09
N HIS A 199 13.14 -9.13 -13.65
CA HIS A 199 13.10 -9.95 -12.43
C HIS A 199 14.11 -9.40 -11.43
N CYS A 200 13.76 -9.38 -10.13
CA CYS A 200 14.61 -8.78 -9.09
C CYS A 200 16.05 -9.31 -9.11
N ALA A 201 16.25 -10.61 -9.38
CA ALA A 201 17.57 -11.21 -9.55
C ALA A 201 18.42 -10.55 -10.65
N ARG A 202 17.81 -10.22 -11.80
CA ARG A 202 18.46 -9.57 -12.95
C ARG A 202 18.74 -8.08 -12.72
N ARG A 203 18.24 -7.53 -11.61
CA ARG A 203 18.35 -6.10 -11.26
C ARG A 203 19.44 -5.83 -10.23
N VAL A 204 19.86 -6.84 -9.46
CA VAL A 204 20.84 -6.68 -8.37
C VAL A 204 22.12 -6.04 -8.85
N TYR A 205 22.74 -6.59 -9.90
CA TYR A 205 24.01 -6.09 -10.41
C TYR A 205 23.94 -4.59 -10.75
N HIS A 206 22.94 -4.19 -11.55
CA HIS A 206 22.78 -2.79 -11.94
C HIS A 206 22.44 -1.90 -10.75
N ALA A 207 21.60 -2.37 -9.81
CA ALA A 207 21.24 -1.61 -8.62
C ALA A 207 22.46 -1.28 -7.74
N ILE A 208 23.44 -2.19 -7.68
CA ILE A 208 24.73 -1.96 -7.01
C ILE A 208 25.56 -0.93 -7.78
N GLN A 209 25.68 -1.08 -9.10
CA GLN A 209 26.49 -0.18 -9.94
C GLN A 209 26.05 1.28 -9.86
N ILE A 210 24.73 1.54 -9.79
CA ILE A 210 24.19 2.90 -9.68
C ILE A 210 24.11 3.39 -8.22
N GLY A 211 24.60 2.63 -7.25
CA GLY A 211 24.57 2.98 -5.83
C GLY A 211 23.19 2.96 -5.18
N ARG A 212 22.19 2.32 -5.81
CA ARG A 212 20.84 2.17 -5.26
C ARG A 212 20.77 1.06 -4.21
N VAL A 213 21.68 0.09 -4.29
CA VAL A 213 21.89 -0.96 -3.29
C VAL A 213 23.36 -0.96 -2.88
N ASP A 214 23.62 -0.85 -1.58
CA ASP A 214 24.95 -1.07 -1.01
C ASP A 214 24.99 -2.50 -0.41
N PRO A 215 25.76 -3.45 -0.99
CA PRO A 215 25.86 -4.80 -0.47
C PRO A 215 26.31 -4.89 0.99
N ASN A 216 27.09 -3.91 1.45
CA ASN A 216 27.60 -3.88 2.82
C ASN A 216 26.62 -3.21 3.79
N ASN A 217 25.61 -2.49 3.28
CA ASN A 217 24.66 -1.73 4.07
C ASN A 217 23.26 -1.77 3.45
N LEU A 218 22.60 -2.93 3.55
CA LEU A 218 21.23 -3.13 3.08
C LEU A 218 20.25 -2.32 3.94
N LEU A 219 19.45 -1.46 3.30
CA LEU A 219 18.53 -0.56 3.99
C LEU A 219 17.25 -1.27 4.44
N PHE A 220 16.83 -2.34 3.75
CA PHE A 220 15.52 -2.95 3.95
C PHE A 220 15.58 -4.44 4.30
N ALA A 221 16.36 -5.24 3.58
CA ALA A 221 16.37 -6.70 3.72
C ALA A 221 16.84 -7.17 5.11
N ARG A 222 17.64 -6.36 5.80
CA ARG A 222 18.07 -6.59 7.19
C ARG A 222 17.38 -5.67 8.19
N HIS A 223 16.47 -4.80 7.74
CA HIS A 223 15.80 -3.86 8.61
C HIS A 223 14.94 -4.61 9.62
N PRO A 224 15.01 -4.28 10.93
CA PRO A 224 14.13 -4.87 11.92
C PRO A 224 12.67 -4.69 11.50
N ALA A 225 11.96 -5.81 11.36
CA ALA A 225 10.55 -5.83 11.02
C ALA A 225 9.84 -6.77 11.97
N ARG A 226 8.79 -6.28 12.65
CA ARG A 226 7.80 -7.20 13.21
C ARG A 226 7.15 -7.88 12.02
N ARG A 227 7.18 -9.23 11.98
CA ARG A 227 6.31 -9.95 11.04
C ARG A 227 4.91 -9.39 11.23
N ARG A 228 4.34 -8.77 10.19
CA ARG A 228 2.89 -8.71 10.11
C ARG A 228 2.42 -10.16 10.29
N GLN A 229 1.40 -10.38 11.11
CA GLN A 229 0.81 -11.70 11.31
C GLN A 229 0.25 -12.19 9.97
N ASP A 230 1.09 -12.76 9.10
CA ASP A 230 0.78 -12.94 7.67
C ASP A 230 0.93 -14.38 7.21
N ALA A 231 0.83 -15.36 8.12
CA ALA A 231 0.42 -16.71 7.68
C ALA A 231 -0.93 -16.62 6.93
N ALA A 232 -1.85 -15.80 7.45
CA ALA A 232 -3.15 -15.52 6.84
C ALA A 232 -3.07 -14.74 5.52
N THR A 233 -2.01 -13.96 5.25
CA THR A 233 -1.92 -13.15 4.03
C THR A 233 -1.47 -13.98 2.83
N LEU A 234 -0.53 -14.92 3.03
CA LEU A 234 -0.18 -15.92 2.00
C LEU A 234 -1.36 -16.85 1.72
N GLU A 235 -2.07 -17.27 2.77
CA GLU A 235 -3.27 -18.10 2.67
C GLU A 235 -4.41 -17.38 1.92
N LYS A 236 -4.65 -16.09 2.21
CA LYS A 236 -5.60 -15.25 1.44
C LYS A 236 -5.22 -15.07 -0.02
N VAL A 237 -3.92 -14.94 -0.34
CA VAL A 237 -3.45 -14.86 -1.73
C VAL A 237 -3.73 -16.18 -2.46
N GLN A 238 -3.46 -17.32 -1.82
CA GLN A 238 -3.78 -18.64 -2.36
C GLN A 238 -5.29 -18.84 -2.53
N GLU A 239 -6.10 -18.45 -1.54
CA GLU A 239 -7.56 -18.51 -1.59
C GLU A 239 -8.12 -17.65 -2.73
N LEU A 240 -7.57 -16.45 -2.97
CA LEU A 240 -7.95 -15.60 -4.11
C LEU A 240 -7.63 -16.26 -5.45
N GLU A 241 -6.46 -16.89 -5.59
CA GLU A 241 -6.09 -17.65 -6.79
C GLU A 241 -6.99 -18.88 -7.01
N GLU A 242 -7.42 -19.54 -5.93
CA GLU A 242 -8.37 -20.66 -5.97
C GLU A 242 -9.77 -20.19 -6.39
N LEU A 243 -10.27 -19.10 -5.82
CA LEU A 243 -11.56 -18.50 -6.20
C LEU A 243 -11.55 -18.01 -7.65
N GLN A 244 -10.45 -17.43 -8.12
CA GLN A 244 -10.30 -17.04 -9.51
C GLN A 244 -10.29 -18.25 -10.46
N ARG A 245 -9.63 -19.35 -10.08
CA ARG A 245 -9.68 -20.63 -10.82
C ARG A 245 -11.09 -21.21 -10.85
N ALA A 246 -11.80 -21.23 -9.73
CA ALA A 246 -13.19 -21.67 -9.66
C ALA A 246 -14.09 -20.80 -10.56
N ALA A 247 -13.95 -19.48 -10.48
CA ALA A 247 -14.70 -18.55 -11.34
C ALA A 247 -14.38 -18.75 -12.83
N ALA A 248 -13.14 -19.06 -13.20
CA ALA A 248 -12.77 -19.38 -14.58
C ALA A 248 -13.47 -20.65 -15.09
N ILE A 249 -13.61 -21.68 -14.23
CA ILE A 249 -14.40 -22.89 -14.54
C ILE A 249 -15.86 -22.50 -14.78
N PHE A 250 -16.47 -21.72 -13.88
CA PHE A 250 -17.86 -21.25 -14.06
C PHE A 250 -18.04 -20.40 -15.33
N ARG A 251 -17.06 -19.56 -15.69
CA ARG A 251 -17.08 -18.76 -16.92
C ARG A 251 -16.81 -19.56 -18.21
N SER A 252 -16.21 -20.75 -18.10
CA SER A 252 -16.07 -21.67 -19.24
C SER A 252 -17.34 -22.47 -19.52
N HIS A 253 -18.37 -22.35 -18.68
CA HIS A 253 -19.67 -22.94 -18.98
C HIS A 253 -20.30 -22.21 -20.18
N PRO A 254 -21.01 -22.93 -21.05
CA PRO A 254 -21.67 -22.33 -22.20
C PRO A 254 -22.74 -21.34 -21.75
N ASP A 255 -22.88 -20.24 -22.49
CA ASP A 255 -24.02 -19.34 -22.33
C ASP A 255 -25.31 -20.09 -22.70
N TYR A 256 -26.20 -20.26 -21.73
CA TYR A 256 -27.45 -20.97 -21.95
C TYR A 256 -28.43 -20.11 -22.74
N ILE A 257 -28.88 -20.62 -23.89
CA ILE A 257 -29.89 -19.97 -24.71
C ILE A 257 -31.26 -20.20 -24.06
N ALA A 258 -32.00 -19.11 -23.82
CA ALA A 258 -33.37 -19.19 -23.32
C ALA A 258 -34.27 -19.92 -24.34
N PRO A 259 -35.16 -20.84 -23.90
CA PRO A 259 -36.07 -21.52 -24.81
C PRO A 259 -36.97 -20.55 -25.59
N ASP A 260 -37.19 -20.81 -26.88
CA ASP A 260 -38.03 -19.99 -27.76
C ASP A 260 -39.47 -19.81 -27.25
N THR A 261 -39.95 -20.75 -26.43
CA THR A 261 -41.27 -20.71 -25.79
C THR A 261 -41.45 -19.52 -24.85
N PHE A 262 -40.36 -18.97 -24.28
CA PHE A 262 -40.42 -17.76 -23.47
C PHE A 262 -40.81 -16.54 -24.31
N VAL A 263 -40.24 -16.40 -25.51
CA VAL A 263 -40.59 -15.33 -26.44
C VAL A 263 -42.06 -15.46 -26.87
N GLU A 264 -42.52 -16.68 -27.13
CA GLU A 264 -43.93 -16.94 -27.46
C GLU A 264 -44.89 -16.63 -26.29
N GLY A 265 -44.47 -16.93 -25.06
CA GLY A 265 -45.21 -16.54 -23.85
C GLY A 265 -45.33 -15.02 -23.71
N VAL A 266 -44.23 -14.30 -23.94
CA VAL A 266 -44.19 -12.83 -23.93
C VAL A 266 -45.07 -12.25 -25.04
N LYS A 267 -45.00 -12.78 -26.27
CA LYS A 267 -45.88 -12.36 -27.39
C LYS A 267 -47.36 -12.52 -27.05
N LYS A 268 -47.76 -13.65 -26.43
CA LYS A 268 -49.15 -13.87 -25.97
C LYS A 268 -49.58 -12.87 -24.89
N LEU A 269 -48.69 -12.56 -23.95
CA LEU A 269 -48.94 -11.57 -22.90
C LEU A 269 -49.12 -10.16 -23.49
N ILE A 270 -48.31 -9.77 -24.46
CA ILE A 270 -48.45 -8.50 -25.17
C ILE A 270 -49.76 -8.47 -25.97
N ALA A 271 -50.07 -9.53 -26.72
CA ALA A 271 -51.30 -9.65 -27.49
C ALA A 271 -52.58 -9.67 -26.65
N SER A 272 -52.48 -10.05 -25.36
CA SER A 272 -53.62 -10.02 -24.44
C SER A 272 -54.10 -8.60 -24.07
N GLY A 273 -53.37 -7.56 -24.49
CA GLY A 273 -53.72 -6.16 -24.23
C GLY A 273 -53.54 -5.70 -22.78
N LYS A 274 -53.13 -6.60 -21.87
CA LYS A 274 -52.91 -6.31 -20.44
C LYS A 274 -51.72 -5.39 -20.17
N PHE A 275 -50.80 -5.26 -21.13
CA PHE A 275 -49.60 -4.44 -21.01
C PHE A 275 -49.52 -3.46 -22.18
N LYS A 276 -49.47 -2.15 -21.89
CA LYS A 276 -49.22 -1.12 -22.92
C LYS A 276 -47.76 -1.20 -23.34
N VAL A 277 -47.50 -1.76 -24.52
CA VAL A 277 -46.15 -1.83 -25.09
C VAL A 277 -45.99 -0.69 -26.08
N PHE A 278 -45.32 0.37 -25.61
CA PHE A 278 -45.03 1.65 -26.30
C PHE A 278 -46.27 2.45 -26.74
N GLY A 279 -46.20 3.77 -26.55
CA GLY A 279 -47.34 4.68 -26.53
C GLY A 279 -48.18 4.73 -27.81
N GLY A 280 -49.47 4.45 -27.63
CA GLY A 280 -50.61 5.04 -28.32
C GLY A 280 -51.65 5.44 -27.26
#